data_AF-A0AAC9HIX1-F1
#
_entry.id   AF-A0AAC9HIX1-F1
#
_cell.length_a   1.000
_cell.length_b   1.000
_cell.length_c   1.000
_cell.angle_alpha   90.00
_cell.angle_beta   90.00
_cell.angle_gamma   90.00
#
_symmetry.space_group_name_H-M   'P 1'
#
loop_
_entity.id
_entity.type
_entity.pdbx_description
1 polymer ?
#
loop_
_entity_poly.entity_id
_entity_poly.type
_entity_poly.pdbx_seq_one_letter_code
_entity_poly.pdbx_strand_id
1 'polypeptide(L)'
;MAKNLPQKPDAWALSEKGRKALKKAVELRSRSHSLYASIPIICKAEECPYASTCQLLPAGLAPANERCPLEIAAVEQLFNAYVQELDVKPDNVVDLSLIKELVDLDIAILRCDNKLAIDADFVQEVAIAVTPKGHVVTKPELHQAAEYKDKLLNRRHRILQLLHSTRHDKIGSKLVVEYDPSTRAVELLARAKEFEAKKQKVVETYQQEDGSFAVTEGDT
;
A
#
# COMPACT_ATOMS: atom_id res chain seq x y z
N MET A 1 22.09 -15.49 29.39
CA MET A 1 23.26 -14.90 28.71
C MET A 1 22.86 -13.54 28.14
N ALA A 2 23.33 -12.45 28.74
CA ALA A 2 23.00 -11.10 28.30
C ALA A 2 23.77 -10.79 27.01
N LYS A 3 23.07 -10.72 25.87
CA LYS A 3 23.66 -10.22 24.62
C LYS A 3 24.08 -8.77 24.87
N ASN A 4 25.40 -8.51 24.82
CA ASN A 4 25.98 -7.18 24.93
C ASN A 4 25.34 -6.27 23.87
N LEU A 5 24.72 -5.18 24.33
CA LEU A 5 24.27 -4.13 23.42
C LEU A 5 25.49 -3.54 22.69
N PRO A 6 25.42 -3.30 21.38
CA PRO A 6 26.51 -2.65 20.65
C PRO A 6 26.83 -1.30 21.31
N GLN A 7 28.12 -1.04 21.56
CA GLN A 7 28.55 0.25 22.11
C GLN A 7 28.13 1.36 21.13
N LYS A 8 27.28 2.26 21.62
CA LYS A 8 26.66 3.32 20.82
C LYS A 8 27.70 4.40 20.51
N PRO A 9 27.64 5.03 19.33
CA PRO A 9 28.53 6.14 19.00
C PRO A 9 28.38 7.26 20.02
N ASP A 10 29.50 7.86 20.39
CA ASP A 10 29.68 8.83 21.47
C ASP A 10 28.89 10.15 21.27
N ALA A 11 28.28 10.33 20.09
CA ALA A 11 27.58 11.53 19.65
C ALA A 11 26.35 11.91 20.50
N TRP A 12 25.79 11.00 21.30
CA TRP A 12 24.55 11.26 22.06
C TRP A 12 24.74 11.44 23.57
N ALA A 13 25.97 11.46 24.09
CA ALA A 13 26.37 11.84 25.47
C ALA A 13 25.27 11.67 26.55
N LEU A 14 24.72 10.46 26.69
CA LEU A 14 23.56 10.21 27.54
C LEU A 14 23.95 10.16 29.01
N SER A 15 23.21 10.92 29.84
CA SER A 15 23.25 10.80 31.30
C SER A 15 22.87 9.39 31.78
N GLU A 16 23.17 9.05 33.03
CA GLU A 16 22.84 7.72 33.58
C GLU A 16 21.32 7.45 33.53
N LYS A 17 20.50 8.47 33.82
CA LYS A 17 19.05 8.41 33.63
C LYS A 17 18.69 8.19 32.16
N GLY A 18 19.39 8.85 31.23
CA GLY A 18 19.23 8.64 29.79
C GLY A 18 19.53 7.21 29.34
N ARG A 19 20.56 6.57 29.90
CA ARG A 19 20.89 5.16 29.61
C ARG A 19 19.83 4.20 30.13
N LYS A 20 19.31 4.43 31.35
CA LYS A 20 18.19 3.66 31.93
C LYS A 20 16.91 3.83 31.09
N ALA A 21 16.57 5.06 30.72
CA ALA A 21 15.43 5.36 29.86
C ALA A 21 15.56 4.69 28.48
N LEU A 22 16.75 4.71 27.89
CA LEU A 22 17.01 4.08 26.59
C LEU A 22 16.87 2.55 26.64
N LYS A 23 17.34 1.89 27.70
CA LYS A 23 17.13 0.46 27.88
C LYS A 23 15.63 0.13 27.92
N LYS A 24 14.86 0.89 28.70
CA LYS A 24 13.39 0.73 28.77
C LYS A 24 12.73 1.01 27.42
N ALA A 25 13.17 2.03 26.68
CA ALA A 25 12.63 2.36 25.37
C ALA A 25 12.91 1.28 24.31
N VAL A 26 14.09 0.66 24.34
CA VAL A 26 14.42 -0.47 23.45
C VAL A 26 13.54 -1.68 23.78
N GLU A 27 13.36 -2.00 25.05
CA GLU A 27 12.47 -3.08 25.48
C GLU A 27 11.03 -2.85 25.01
N LEU A 28 10.50 -1.64 25.23
CA LEU A 28 9.16 -1.26 24.79
C LEU A 28 9.00 -1.39 23.27
N ARG A 29 10.00 -0.96 22.48
CA ARG A 29 9.98 -1.06 21.01
C ARG A 29 10.10 -2.49 20.49
N SER A 30 10.74 -3.38 21.25
CA SER A 30 10.88 -4.80 20.86
C SER A 30 9.59 -5.62 21.00
N ARG A 31 8.58 -5.08 21.68
CA ARG A 31 7.26 -5.73 21.78
C ARG A 31 6.49 -5.54 20.48
N SER A 32 5.90 -6.62 19.97
CA SER A 32 5.14 -6.71 18.70
C SER A 32 4.05 -5.64 18.57
N HIS A 33 3.36 -5.32 19.66
CA HIS A 33 2.26 -4.35 19.66
C HIS A 33 2.74 -2.89 19.62
N SER A 34 4.04 -2.63 19.80
CA SER A 34 4.58 -1.26 19.81
C SER A 34 4.42 -0.55 18.46
N LEU A 35 4.27 -1.28 17.35
CA LEU A 35 4.16 -0.69 16.03
C LEU A 35 2.85 0.07 15.85
N TYR A 36 1.74 -0.47 16.36
CA TYR A 36 0.38 0.04 16.18
C TYR A 36 -0.30 0.46 17.49
N ALA A 37 0.39 0.43 18.64
CA ALA A 37 -0.15 0.85 19.94
C ALA A 37 -0.72 2.29 19.97
N SER A 38 -0.30 3.15 19.03
CA SER A 38 -0.78 4.54 18.94
C SER A 38 -2.07 4.70 18.14
N ILE A 39 -2.46 3.71 17.32
CA ILE A 39 -3.60 3.82 16.39
C ILE A 39 -4.94 3.94 17.15
N PRO A 40 -5.24 3.12 18.16
CA PRO A 40 -6.53 3.19 18.86
C PRO A 40 -6.71 4.52 19.59
N ILE A 41 -7.89 5.13 19.52
CA ILE A 41 -8.23 6.32 20.31
C ILE A 41 -8.31 6.01 21.80
N ILE A 42 -8.31 7.06 22.62
CA ILE A 42 -8.61 6.96 24.05
C ILE A 42 -10.14 6.93 24.21
N CYS A 43 -10.64 5.95 24.96
CA CYS A 43 -12.04 5.80 25.29
C CYS A 43 -12.49 6.93 26.24
N LYS A 44 -13.60 7.59 25.87
CA LYS A 44 -14.23 8.65 26.67
C LYS A 44 -15.57 8.22 27.29
N ALA A 45 -15.86 6.92 27.31
CA ALA A 45 -17.14 6.36 27.76
C ALA A 45 -18.34 7.11 27.13
N GLU A 46 -19.20 7.73 27.95
CA GLU A 46 -20.39 8.46 27.51
C GLU A 46 -20.06 9.71 26.69
N GLU A 47 -18.92 10.34 26.93
CA GLU A 47 -18.45 11.52 26.18
C GLU A 47 -17.76 11.15 24.85
N CYS A 48 -17.78 9.88 24.48
CA CYS A 48 -17.19 9.42 23.23
C CYS A 48 -17.99 9.96 22.03
N PRO A 49 -17.32 10.51 20.98
CA PRO A 49 -18.00 10.94 19.76
C PRO A 49 -18.72 9.81 18.99
N TYR A 50 -18.52 8.56 19.43
CA TYR A 50 -19.11 7.33 18.91
C TYR A 50 -19.95 6.59 19.97
N ALA A 51 -20.35 7.25 21.05
CA ALA A 51 -21.08 6.61 22.15
C ALA A 51 -22.37 5.92 21.68
N SER A 52 -23.10 6.52 20.73
CA SER A 52 -24.34 5.98 20.15
C SER A 52 -24.14 4.71 19.33
N THR A 53 -22.95 4.49 18.74
CA THR A 53 -22.63 3.30 17.95
C THR A 53 -21.72 2.31 18.68
N CYS A 54 -21.25 2.67 19.89
CA CYS A 54 -20.36 1.84 20.68
C CYS A 54 -21.10 0.65 21.30
N GLN A 55 -20.71 -0.57 20.94
CA GLN A 55 -21.32 -1.79 21.48
C GLN A 55 -20.89 -2.11 22.93
N LEU A 56 -19.76 -1.57 23.39
CA LEU A 56 -19.25 -1.82 24.75
C LEU A 56 -19.90 -0.93 25.80
N LEU A 57 -20.41 0.23 25.40
CA LEU A 57 -21.07 1.17 26.31
C LEU A 57 -22.36 0.61 26.92
N PRO A 58 -23.35 0.09 26.14
CA PRO A 58 -24.56 -0.49 26.71
C PRO A 58 -24.30 -1.77 27.51
N ALA A 59 -23.19 -2.46 27.22
CA ALA A 59 -22.75 -3.62 27.99
C ALA A 59 -22.07 -3.27 29.33
N GLY A 60 -21.82 -1.98 29.61
CA GLY A 60 -21.09 -1.54 30.81
C GLY A 60 -19.61 -1.91 30.79
N LEU A 61 -19.03 -2.14 29.61
CA LEU A 61 -17.66 -2.62 29.40
C LEU A 61 -16.74 -1.56 28.76
N ALA A 62 -17.16 -0.30 28.69
CA ALA A 62 -16.35 0.79 28.12
C ALA A 62 -15.28 1.28 29.12
N PRO A 63 -13.98 1.06 28.87
CA PRO A 63 -12.92 1.41 29.83
C PRO A 63 -12.48 2.86 29.65
N ALA A 64 -13.08 3.79 30.41
CA ALA A 64 -12.74 5.21 30.34
C ALA A 64 -11.24 5.46 30.56
N ASN A 65 -10.66 6.37 29.76
CA ASN A 65 -9.23 6.74 29.76
C ASN A 65 -8.24 5.65 29.32
N GLU A 66 -8.73 4.49 28.87
CA GLU A 66 -7.89 3.47 28.24
C GLU A 66 -7.99 3.53 26.71
N ARG A 67 -7.10 2.79 26.03
CA ARG A 67 -7.18 2.64 24.57
C ARG A 67 -8.46 1.88 24.21
N CYS A 68 -9.16 2.33 23.17
CA CYS A 68 -10.44 1.78 22.75
C CYS A 68 -10.33 0.28 22.41
N PRO A 69 -11.01 -0.62 23.15
CA PRO A 69 -10.89 -2.07 22.91
C PRO A 69 -11.43 -2.51 21.55
N LEU A 70 -12.48 -1.86 21.04
CA LEU A 70 -13.03 -2.14 19.72
C LEU A 70 -12.01 -1.86 18.61
N GLU A 71 -11.29 -0.74 18.71
CA GLU A 71 -10.25 -0.41 17.74
C GLU A 71 -9.01 -1.27 17.92
N ILE A 72 -8.65 -1.65 19.16
CA ILE A 72 -7.54 -2.62 19.38
C ILE A 72 -7.85 -3.93 18.67
N ALA A 73 -9.04 -4.49 18.88
CA ALA A 73 -9.45 -5.73 18.23
C ALA A 73 -9.43 -5.61 16.70
N ALA A 74 -9.96 -4.50 16.15
CA ALA A 74 -9.93 -4.24 14.72
C ALA A 74 -8.50 -4.11 14.16
N VAL A 75 -7.62 -3.41 14.86
CA VAL A 75 -6.19 -3.27 14.49
C VAL A 75 -5.52 -4.64 14.44
N GLU A 76 -5.70 -5.48 15.45
CA GLU A 76 -5.09 -6.81 15.50
C GLU A 76 -5.62 -7.71 14.38
N GLN A 77 -6.93 -7.68 14.13
CA GLN A 77 -7.55 -8.45 13.04
C GLN A 77 -7.05 -8.01 11.67
N LEU A 78 -7.09 -6.70 11.37
CA LEU A 78 -6.65 -6.15 10.08
C LEU A 78 -5.16 -6.39 9.84
N PHE A 79 -4.32 -6.16 10.86
CA PHE A 79 -2.89 -6.38 10.74
C PHE A 79 -2.57 -7.85 10.41
N ASN A 80 -3.18 -8.79 11.15
CA ASN A 80 -2.98 -10.21 10.90
C ASN A 80 -3.51 -10.64 9.53
N ALA A 81 -4.67 -10.11 9.12
CA ALA A 81 -5.23 -10.37 7.79
C ALA A 81 -4.29 -9.92 6.68
N TYR A 82 -3.77 -8.68 6.75
CA TYR A 82 -2.84 -8.17 5.75
C TYR A 82 -1.51 -8.92 5.72
N VAL A 83 -0.96 -9.26 6.88
CA VAL A 83 0.28 -10.06 6.93
C VAL A 83 0.09 -11.43 6.29
N GLN A 84 -1.06 -12.08 6.52
CA GLN A 84 -1.38 -13.39 5.97
C GLN A 84 -1.69 -13.33 4.46
N GLU A 85 -2.59 -12.46 4.03
CA GLU A 85 -2.99 -12.33 2.62
C GLU A 85 -1.82 -11.90 1.73
N LEU A 86 -0.96 -11.05 2.26
CA LEU A 86 0.21 -10.59 1.54
C LEU A 86 1.43 -11.48 1.80
N ASP A 87 1.39 -12.54 2.62
CA ASP A 87 2.59 -13.36 2.91
C ASP A 87 3.82 -12.51 3.29
N VAL A 88 3.63 -11.51 4.17
CA VAL A 88 4.70 -10.62 4.62
C VAL A 88 5.56 -11.32 5.67
N LYS A 89 6.86 -11.42 5.39
CA LYS A 89 7.84 -11.92 6.36
C LYS A 89 8.05 -10.90 7.49
N PRO A 90 8.18 -11.36 8.75
CA PRO A 90 8.35 -10.47 9.90
C PRO A 90 9.65 -9.66 9.86
N ASP A 91 10.63 -10.08 9.06
CA ASP A 91 11.90 -9.37 8.91
C ASP A 91 11.83 -8.21 7.91
N ASN A 92 10.75 -8.13 7.12
CA ASN A 92 10.60 -7.09 6.11
C ASN A 92 9.96 -5.84 6.71
N VAL A 93 10.81 -5.00 7.31
CA VAL A 93 10.41 -3.76 7.99
C VAL A 93 9.65 -2.80 7.07
N VAL A 94 9.99 -2.77 5.78
CA VAL A 94 9.32 -1.87 4.80
C VAL A 94 7.87 -2.29 4.63
N ASP A 95 7.62 -3.56 4.29
CA ASP A 95 6.26 -4.08 4.13
C ASP A 95 5.45 -3.96 5.44
N LEU A 96 6.07 -4.24 6.60
CA LEU A 96 5.41 -4.08 7.89
C LEU A 96 5.04 -2.62 8.21
N SER A 97 5.88 -1.66 7.80
CA SER A 97 5.58 -0.23 7.96
C SER A 97 4.42 0.21 7.06
N LEU A 98 4.35 -0.31 5.84
CA LEU A 98 3.25 -0.05 4.91
C LEU A 98 1.95 -0.69 5.37
N ILE A 99 2.00 -1.92 5.90
CA ILE A 99 0.82 -2.57 6.51
C ILE A 99 0.33 -1.77 7.71
N LYS A 100 1.24 -1.30 8.58
CA LYS A 100 0.84 -0.45 9.71
C LYS A 100 0.09 0.80 9.22
N GLU A 101 0.61 1.48 8.20
CA GLU A 101 -0.04 2.66 7.63
C GLU A 101 -1.39 2.31 7.01
N LEU A 102 -1.51 1.16 6.34
CA LEU A 102 -2.77 0.65 5.79
C LEU A 102 -3.82 0.45 6.88
N VAL A 103 -3.45 -0.23 7.98
CA VAL A 103 -4.34 -0.45 9.13
C VAL A 103 -4.77 0.86 9.77
N ASP A 104 -3.88 1.85 9.89
CA ASP A 104 -4.23 3.18 10.40
C ASP A 104 -5.30 3.87 9.53
N LEU A 105 -5.17 3.75 8.19
CA LEU A 105 -6.17 4.27 7.26
C LEU A 105 -7.51 3.55 7.38
N ASP A 106 -7.53 2.22 7.51
CA ASP A 106 -8.78 1.46 7.63
C ASP A 106 -9.51 1.79 8.94
N ILE A 107 -8.79 1.98 10.04
CA ILE A 107 -9.38 2.46 11.30
C ILE A 107 -9.91 3.90 11.16
N ALA A 108 -9.19 4.77 10.44
CA ALA A 108 -9.67 6.12 10.16
C ALA A 108 -10.93 6.12 9.28
N ILE A 109 -11.03 5.21 8.30
CA ILE A 109 -12.23 5.02 7.48
C ILE A 109 -13.39 4.53 8.35
N LEU A 110 -13.17 3.54 9.22
CA LEU A 110 -14.17 3.06 10.17
C LEU A 110 -14.73 4.19 11.05
N ARG A 111 -13.87 5.10 11.51
CA ARG A 111 -14.28 6.30 12.26
C ARG A 111 -15.17 7.23 11.41
N CYS A 112 -14.82 7.45 10.15
CA CYS A 112 -15.63 8.25 9.23
C CYS A 112 -17.00 7.60 9.01
N ASP A 113 -17.04 6.29 8.82
CA ASP A 113 -18.27 5.53 8.63
C ASP A 113 -19.17 5.61 9.86
N ASN A 114 -18.59 5.48 11.06
CA ASN A 114 -19.33 5.66 12.30
C ASN A 114 -19.87 7.09 12.45
N LYS A 115 -19.13 8.12 11.99
CA LYS A 115 -19.65 9.51 11.98
C LYS A 115 -20.82 9.68 11.03
N LEU A 116 -20.66 9.24 9.78
CA LEU A 116 -21.70 9.31 8.76
C LEU A 116 -22.96 8.52 9.18
N ALA A 117 -22.79 7.39 9.87
CA ALA A 117 -23.91 6.62 10.41
C ALA A 117 -24.67 7.33 11.53
N ILE A 118 -23.99 8.15 12.35
CA ILE A 118 -24.62 8.93 13.42
C ILE A 118 -25.39 10.12 12.83
N ASP A 119 -24.79 10.83 11.89
CA ASP A 119 -25.37 12.05 11.32
C ASP A 119 -26.48 11.76 10.30
N ALA A 120 -26.50 10.55 9.72
CA ALA A 120 -27.49 9.99 8.78
C ALA A 120 -27.67 10.73 7.44
N ASP A 121 -27.36 12.02 7.36
CA ASP A 121 -27.38 12.85 6.16
C ASP A 121 -25.97 13.11 5.62
N PHE A 122 -25.83 13.05 4.30
CA PHE A 122 -24.58 13.36 3.60
C PHE A 122 -24.43 14.84 3.29
N VAL A 123 -25.51 15.63 3.34
CA VAL A 123 -25.48 17.07 3.09
C VAL A 123 -25.69 17.81 4.41
N GLN A 124 -24.77 18.73 4.72
CA GLN A 124 -24.86 19.58 5.91
C GLN A 124 -25.03 21.03 5.50
N GLU A 125 -25.92 21.73 6.20
CA GLU A 125 -26.06 23.17 6.06
C GLU A 125 -24.95 23.87 6.86
N VAL A 126 -23.93 24.36 6.15
CA VAL A 126 -22.82 25.09 6.75
C VAL A 126 -23.12 26.59 6.72
N ALA A 127 -23.00 27.25 7.88
CA ALA A 127 -23.13 28.69 8.02
C ALA A 127 -21.90 29.41 7.45
N ILE A 128 -22.07 30.17 6.36
CA ILE A 128 -20.96 30.85 5.67
C ILE A 128 -20.79 32.28 6.16
N ALA A 129 -21.90 32.98 6.38
CA ALA A 129 -21.88 34.40 6.71
C ALA A 129 -23.02 34.77 7.64
N VAL A 130 -22.73 35.71 8.55
CA VAL A 130 -23.73 36.37 9.37
C VAL A 130 -23.92 37.77 8.80
N THR A 131 -25.13 38.03 8.29
CA THR A 131 -25.54 39.35 7.82
C THR A 131 -25.49 40.34 8.99
N PRO A 132 -25.22 41.64 8.81
CA PRO A 132 -25.25 42.63 9.89
C PRO A 132 -26.58 42.71 10.67
N LYS A 133 -27.67 42.16 10.10
CA LYS A 133 -28.99 42.00 10.73
C LYS A 133 -29.14 40.72 11.57
N GLY A 134 -28.09 39.92 11.72
CA GLY A 134 -28.08 38.67 12.49
C GLY A 134 -28.58 37.44 11.73
N HIS A 135 -28.91 37.53 10.44
CA HIS A 135 -29.31 36.37 9.65
C HIS A 135 -28.11 35.55 9.19
N VAL A 136 -28.14 34.25 9.48
CA VAL A 136 -27.14 33.28 9.05
C VAL A 136 -27.49 32.79 7.65
N VAL A 137 -26.56 32.98 6.71
CA VAL A 137 -26.66 32.43 5.36
C VAL A 137 -26.04 31.04 5.38
N THR A 138 -26.87 30.01 5.18
CA THR A 138 -26.43 28.61 5.07
C THR A 138 -26.23 28.22 3.62
N LYS A 139 -25.30 27.29 3.39
CA LYS A 139 -25.11 26.63 2.09
C LYS A 139 -25.08 25.12 2.32
N PRO A 140 -25.75 24.34 1.44
CA PRO A 140 -25.61 22.90 1.46
C PRO A 140 -24.20 22.52 0.98
N GLU A 141 -23.43 21.87 1.85
CA GLU A 141 -22.12 21.30 1.53
C GLU A 141 -22.11 19.81 1.87
N LEU A 142 -21.20 19.06 1.23
CA LEU A 142 -21.03 17.65 1.57
C LEU A 142 -20.46 17.53 2.99
N HIS A 143 -20.91 16.52 3.71
CA HIS A 143 -20.41 16.19 5.03
C HIS A 143 -18.87 16.05 5.01
N GLN A 144 -18.18 16.77 5.91
CA GLN A 144 -16.71 16.79 5.94
C GLN A 144 -16.08 15.39 6.10
N ALA A 145 -16.70 14.52 6.91
CA ALA A 145 -16.32 13.11 7.03
C ALA A 145 -16.35 12.33 5.70
N ALA A 146 -17.29 12.63 4.78
CA ALA A 146 -17.34 11.99 3.48
C ALA A 146 -16.18 12.45 2.56
N GLU A 147 -15.88 13.75 2.54
CA GLU A 147 -14.71 14.26 1.82
C GLU A 147 -13.39 13.71 2.39
N TYR A 148 -13.30 13.61 3.72
CA TYR A 148 -12.13 13.06 4.37
C TYR A 148 -11.98 11.56 4.07
N LYS A 149 -13.09 10.80 4.07
CA LYS A 149 -13.10 9.39 3.68
C LYS A 149 -12.57 9.18 2.27
N ASP A 150 -12.94 10.01 1.31
CA ASP A 150 -12.43 9.90 -0.07
C ASP A 150 -10.90 10.11 -0.14
N LYS A 151 -10.37 11.09 0.61
CA LYS A 151 -8.90 11.28 0.72
C LYS A 151 -8.21 10.06 1.33
N LEU A 152 -8.81 9.43 2.34
CA LEU A 152 -8.27 8.22 2.96
C LEU A 152 -8.30 7.02 2.01
N LEU A 153 -9.39 6.82 1.28
CA LEU A 153 -9.51 5.75 0.28
C LEU A 153 -8.47 5.88 -0.83
N ASN A 154 -8.28 7.10 -1.34
CA ASN A 154 -7.25 7.38 -2.33
C ASN A 154 -5.84 7.05 -1.81
N ARG A 155 -5.54 7.36 -0.53
CA ARG A 155 -4.26 6.99 0.08
C ARG A 155 -4.14 5.47 0.29
N ARG A 156 -5.22 4.81 0.71
CA ARG A 156 -5.29 3.35 0.88
C ARG A 156 -4.96 2.63 -0.42
N HIS A 157 -5.57 3.04 -1.53
CA HIS A 157 -5.27 2.48 -2.85
C HIS A 157 -3.81 2.68 -3.27
N ARG A 158 -3.22 3.85 -3.00
CA ARG A 158 -1.79 4.10 -3.28
C ARG A 158 -0.88 3.17 -2.47
N ILE A 159 -1.17 2.95 -1.18
CA ILE A 159 -0.35 2.04 -0.35
C ILE A 159 -0.44 0.60 -0.85
N LEU A 160 -1.64 0.13 -1.21
CA LEU A 160 -1.81 -1.19 -1.82
C LEU A 160 -1.03 -1.31 -3.13
N GLN A 161 -1.07 -0.30 -4.00
CA GLN A 161 -0.26 -0.26 -5.21
C GLN A 161 1.24 -0.34 -4.92
N LEU A 162 1.74 0.40 -3.92
CA LEU A 162 3.15 0.36 -3.50
C LEU A 162 3.56 -1.00 -2.94
N LEU A 163 2.69 -1.65 -2.17
CA LEU A 163 2.91 -3.01 -1.66
C LEU A 163 3.03 -4.03 -2.79
N HIS A 164 2.20 -3.91 -3.84
CA HIS A 164 2.32 -4.73 -5.03
C HIS A 164 3.58 -4.40 -5.85
N SER A 165 3.91 -3.12 -6.05
CA SER A 165 5.04 -2.70 -6.86
C SER A 165 6.39 -3.10 -6.24
N THR A 166 6.58 -2.84 -4.94
CA THR A 166 7.80 -3.20 -4.22
C THR A 166 8.10 -4.71 -4.26
N ARG A 167 7.08 -5.55 -4.48
CA ARG A 167 7.23 -6.99 -4.66
C ARG A 167 7.55 -7.37 -6.09
N HIS A 168 6.87 -6.77 -7.06
CA HIS A 168 7.24 -6.91 -8.46
C HIS A 168 8.69 -6.50 -8.69
N ASP A 169 9.16 -5.44 -8.06
CA ASP A 169 10.55 -4.99 -8.17
C ASP A 169 11.53 -5.97 -7.51
N LYS A 170 11.18 -6.58 -6.37
CA LYS A 170 12.01 -7.63 -5.73
C LYS A 170 12.04 -8.94 -6.54
N ILE A 171 10.95 -9.27 -7.25
CA ILE A 171 10.87 -10.43 -8.14
C ILE A 171 11.65 -10.14 -9.43
N GLY A 172 11.47 -8.94 -10.00
CA GLY A 172 12.18 -8.46 -11.19
C GLY A 172 13.68 -8.34 -10.96
N SER A 173 14.12 -7.90 -9.77
CA SER A 173 15.54 -7.84 -9.42
C SER A 173 16.17 -9.20 -9.16
N LYS A 174 15.38 -10.23 -8.86
CA LYS A 174 15.86 -11.62 -8.75
C LYS A 174 15.98 -12.32 -10.09
N LEU A 175 15.25 -11.87 -11.12
CA LEU A 175 15.63 -12.10 -12.50
C LEU A 175 16.81 -11.16 -12.82
N VAL A 176 18.01 -11.53 -12.36
CA VAL A 176 19.22 -11.14 -13.10
C VAL A 176 19.13 -11.93 -14.40
N VAL A 177 18.35 -11.41 -15.35
CA VAL A 177 18.56 -11.77 -16.74
C VAL A 177 19.90 -11.14 -17.05
N GLU A 178 20.94 -11.98 -17.07
CA GLU A 178 22.19 -11.65 -17.75
C GLU A 178 21.83 -11.48 -19.23
N TYR A 179 21.33 -10.27 -19.52
CA TYR A 179 20.78 -9.91 -20.81
C TYR A 179 21.95 -9.46 -21.67
N ASP A 180 22.73 -10.42 -22.15
CA ASP A 180 23.85 -10.12 -23.03
C ASP A 180 23.29 -9.52 -24.35
N PRO A 181 23.54 -8.22 -24.63
CA PRO A 181 23.04 -7.56 -25.83
C PRO A 181 23.51 -8.26 -27.11
N SER A 182 24.62 -9.00 -27.04
CA SER A 182 25.21 -9.72 -28.16
C SER A 182 24.32 -10.86 -28.63
N THR A 183 23.70 -11.62 -27.73
CA THR A 183 22.90 -12.80 -28.07
C THR A 183 21.59 -12.43 -28.76
N ARG A 184 20.94 -11.34 -28.32
CA ARG A 184 19.72 -10.83 -28.96
C ARG A 184 20.00 -10.18 -30.32
N ALA A 185 21.17 -9.54 -30.48
CA ALA A 185 21.60 -9.05 -31.78
C ALA A 185 21.82 -10.21 -32.77
N VAL A 186 22.41 -11.32 -32.33
CA VAL A 186 22.59 -12.54 -33.14
C VAL A 186 21.24 -13.16 -33.52
N GLU A 187 20.29 -13.26 -32.59
CA GLU A 187 18.96 -13.81 -32.86
C GLU A 187 18.15 -12.95 -33.83
N LEU A 188 18.25 -11.62 -33.71
CA LEU A 188 17.61 -10.67 -34.64
C LEU A 188 18.21 -10.76 -36.04
N LEU A 189 19.53 -10.89 -36.16
CA LEU A 189 20.21 -11.07 -37.44
C LEU A 189 19.88 -12.42 -38.08
N ALA A 190 19.77 -13.49 -37.29
CA ALA A 190 19.36 -14.81 -37.78
C ALA A 190 17.93 -14.76 -38.35
N ARG A 191 16.99 -14.16 -37.62
CA ARG A 191 15.62 -13.95 -38.13
C ARG A 191 15.59 -13.09 -39.38
N ALA A 192 16.37 -12.01 -39.44
CA ALA A 192 16.43 -11.14 -40.63
C ALA A 192 16.87 -11.92 -41.88
N LYS A 193 17.90 -12.77 -41.75
CA LYS A 193 18.38 -13.64 -42.84
C LYS A 193 17.33 -14.67 -43.28
N GLU A 194 16.57 -15.24 -42.34
CA GLU A 194 15.46 -16.14 -42.69
C GLU A 194 14.35 -15.44 -43.47
N PHE A 195 14.05 -14.18 -43.14
CA PHE A 195 13.08 -13.38 -43.89
C PHE A 195 13.58 -13.03 -45.30
N GLU A 196 14.87 -12.73 -45.45
CA GLU A 196 15.49 -12.49 -46.77
C GLU A 196 15.48 -13.75 -47.65
N ALA A 197 15.83 -14.91 -47.08
CA ALA A 197 15.78 -16.18 -47.78
C ALA A 197 14.35 -16.58 -48.21
N LYS A 198 13.35 -16.28 -47.37
CA LYS A 198 11.94 -16.46 -47.74
C LYS A 198 11.49 -15.50 -48.85
N LYS A 199 11.97 -14.25 -48.85
CA LYS A 199 11.70 -13.28 -49.93
C LYS A 199 12.30 -13.72 -51.25
N GLN A 200 13.53 -14.26 -51.27
CA GLN A 200 14.17 -14.76 -52.50
C GLN A 200 13.40 -15.95 -53.10
N LYS A 201 12.95 -16.91 -52.28
CA LYS A 201 12.14 -18.05 -52.75
C LYS A 201 10.81 -17.64 -53.38
N VAL A 202 10.20 -16.56 -52.90
CA VAL A 202 8.95 -16.05 -53.46
C VAL A 202 9.18 -15.37 -54.82
N VAL A 203 10.34 -14.75 -55.05
CA VAL A 203 10.65 -14.10 -56.34
C VAL A 203 10.96 -15.12 -57.44
N GLU A 204 11.64 -16.22 -57.12
CA GLU A 204 11.96 -17.28 -58.10
C GLU A 204 10.71 -18.00 -58.62
N THR A 205 9.65 -18.11 -57.81
CA THR A 205 8.39 -18.76 -58.24
C THR A 205 7.53 -17.95 -59.20
N TYR A 206 7.83 -16.67 -59.44
CA TYR A 206 7.07 -15.80 -60.36
C TYR A 206 7.72 -15.61 -61.74
N GLN A 207 8.82 -16.30 -62.04
CA GLN A 207 9.44 -16.27 -63.38
C GLN A 207 9.49 -17.66 -64.01
N GLN A 208 8.32 -18.24 -64.34
CA GLN A 208 8.22 -19.25 -65.39
C GLN A 208 6.75 -19.53 -65.77
N GLU A 209 6.09 -18.56 -66.39
CA GLU A 209 4.99 -18.81 -67.34
C GLU A 209 5.15 -17.80 -68.49
N ASP A 210 5.80 -18.25 -69.57
CA ASP A 210 5.35 -18.08 -70.97
C ASP A 210 6.48 -18.24 -71.99
N GLY A 211 6.55 -19.45 -72.57
CA GLY A 211 6.63 -19.66 -74.02
C GLY A 211 7.97 -19.49 -74.75
N SER A 212 8.76 -20.56 -74.86
CA SER A 212 9.19 -21.14 -76.15
C SER A 212 10.11 -22.35 -75.99
N PHE A 213 9.97 -23.29 -76.92
CA PHE A 213 10.58 -24.63 -76.97
C PHE A 213 11.87 -24.61 -77.80
N ALA A 214 12.96 -25.21 -77.32
CA ALA A 214 13.92 -25.94 -78.16
C ALA A 214 14.89 -26.78 -77.30
N VAL A 215 14.96 -28.07 -77.64
CA VAL A 215 15.94 -29.06 -77.15
C VAL A 215 17.24 -28.88 -77.93
N THR A 216 18.39 -28.95 -77.25
CA THR A 216 19.56 -29.72 -77.72
C THR A 216 20.46 -30.13 -76.55
N GLU A 217 20.79 -31.42 -76.52
CA GLU A 217 21.86 -32.06 -75.77
C GLU A 217 23.25 -31.47 -76.11
N GLY A 218 24.22 -31.66 -75.21
CA GLY A 218 25.63 -31.42 -75.54
C GLY A 218 26.55 -31.43 -74.32
N ASP A 219 27.23 -32.57 -74.15
CA ASP A 219 28.33 -32.84 -73.22
C ASP A 219 29.44 -31.77 -73.19
N THR A 220 29.95 -31.44 -72.01
CA THR A 220 31.35 -31.65 -71.53
C THR A 220 31.59 -30.98 -70.19
#